data_AF-A0A542UTK2-F1
#
_entry.id   AF-A0A542UTK2-F1
#
_cell.length_a   1.000
_cell.length_b   1.000
_cell.length_c   1.000
_cell.angle_alpha   90.00
_cell.angle_beta   90.00
_cell.angle_gamma   90.00
#
_symmetry.space_group_name_H-M   'P 1'
#
loop_
_entity.id
_entity.type
_entity.pdbx_description
1 polymer ?
#
loop_
_entity_poly.entity_id
_entity_poly.type
_entity_poly.pdbx_seq_one_letter_code
_entity_poly.pdbx_strand_id
1 'polypeptide(L)'
;MREGPTTVGIVRRTLAAASALGAVLTLGACASGLGPDERDACTTIDAWIVGGQDPALVDRSVTQAATDLSASEHDALAAAGDALAGATDADRADLAADVVAACDDLGWEPPEG
;
A
#
# COMPACT_ATOMS: atom_id res chain seq x y z
N MET A 1 45.49 36.80 -9.93
CA MET A 1 46.37 36.91 -11.11
C MET A 1 47.48 35.88 -10.90
N ARG A 2 47.68 34.77 -11.62
CA ARG A 2 47.35 34.27 -12.98
C ARG A 2 47.34 32.71 -12.84
N GLU A 3 46.36 31.94 -13.33
CA GLU A 3 46.24 31.41 -14.71
C GLU A 3 47.58 30.86 -15.23
N GLY A 4 47.84 29.55 -15.21
CA GLY A 4 47.40 28.45 -16.10
C GLY A 4 48.46 27.32 -16.06
N PRO A 5 48.46 26.24 -16.88
CA PRO A 5 47.65 26.01 -18.09
C PRO A 5 46.96 24.62 -18.18
N THR A 6 46.05 24.62 -19.14
CA THR A 6 45.19 23.59 -19.73
C THR A 6 45.94 22.34 -20.22
N THR A 7 45.34 21.16 -20.03
CA THR A 7 45.56 20.02 -20.93
C THR A 7 44.25 19.24 -21.06
N VAL A 8 43.67 19.31 -22.26
CA VAL A 8 42.54 18.51 -22.73
C VAL A 8 43.11 17.29 -23.45
N GLY A 9 42.65 16.09 -23.07
CA GLY A 9 42.82 14.84 -23.81
C GLY A 9 41.90 13.80 -23.20
N ILE A 10 40.66 13.64 -23.68
CA ILE A 10 40.22 12.80 -24.81
C ILE A 10 40.57 11.31 -24.63
N VAL A 11 39.53 10.58 -24.20
CA VAL A 11 39.05 9.27 -24.70
C VAL A 11 39.93 8.03 -24.45
N ARG A 12 39.35 7.06 -23.74
CA ARG A 12 39.07 5.67 -24.18
C ARG A 12 38.37 4.94 -23.02
N ARG A 13 37.15 4.41 -23.23
CA ARG A 13 36.90 2.97 -23.49
C ARG A 13 37.79 2.11 -22.56
N THR A 14 37.29 1.21 -21.72
CA THR A 14 36.50 0.04 -22.12
C THR A 14 36.15 -0.77 -20.86
N LEU A 15 34.99 -1.44 -20.87
CA LEU A 15 34.67 -2.71 -20.21
C LEU A 15 34.88 -2.81 -18.69
N ALA A 16 33.81 -2.53 -17.95
CA ALA A 16 33.60 -3.08 -16.62
C ALA A 16 33.30 -4.58 -16.74
N ALA A 17 34.16 -5.41 -16.14
CA ALA A 17 33.90 -6.83 -15.97
C ALA A 17 34.18 -7.23 -14.51
N ALA A 18 33.07 -7.57 -13.85
CA ALA A 18 32.91 -8.68 -12.93
C ALA A 18 33.49 -8.61 -11.50
N SER A 19 32.58 -8.97 -10.59
CA SER A 19 32.81 -9.75 -9.36
C SER A 19 32.92 -8.96 -8.06
N ALA A 20 31.78 -8.44 -7.60
CA ALA A 20 31.48 -8.45 -6.18
C ALA A 20 30.18 -9.25 -6.01
N LEU A 21 30.32 -10.53 -5.66
CA LEU A 21 29.24 -11.36 -5.12
C LEU A 21 28.72 -10.64 -3.87
N GLY A 22 27.66 -9.87 -4.08
CA GLY A 22 26.95 -9.17 -3.03
C GLY A 22 26.41 -10.20 -2.05
N ALA A 23 26.85 -10.09 -0.80
CA ALA A 23 26.18 -10.67 0.34
C ALA A 23 24.71 -10.22 0.29
N VAL A 24 23.82 -11.10 -0.17
CA VAL A 24 22.37 -10.90 -0.09
C VAL A 24 22.01 -11.09 1.38
N LEU A 25 22.14 -9.99 2.11
CA LEU A 25 21.48 -9.73 3.38
C LEU A 25 19.97 -9.64 3.10
N THR A 26 19.28 -10.76 2.92
CA THR A 26 17.84 -10.77 3.16
C THR A 26 17.65 -10.96 4.64
N LEU A 27 17.85 -9.87 5.38
CA LEU A 27 17.10 -9.64 6.60
C LEU A 27 15.67 -10.06 6.29
N GLY A 28 15.20 -11.13 6.94
CA GLY A 28 13.79 -11.49 6.91
C GLY A 28 13.06 -10.23 7.33
N ALA A 29 12.40 -9.59 6.37
CA ALA A 29 11.51 -8.49 6.65
C ALA A 29 10.56 -9.05 7.71
N CYS A 30 10.59 -8.47 8.91
CA CYS A 30 9.44 -8.47 9.77
C CYS A 30 8.36 -7.74 8.95
N ALA A 31 7.67 -8.46 8.07
CA ALA A 31 6.51 -7.94 7.41
C ALA A 31 5.47 -7.87 8.51
N SER A 32 5.32 -6.69 9.10
CA SER A 32 4.16 -6.28 9.87
C SER A 32 2.96 -6.27 8.91
N GLY A 33 2.57 -7.45 8.42
CA GLY A 33 1.44 -7.61 7.52
C GLY A 33 0.15 -7.58 8.32
N LEU A 34 -0.96 -7.36 7.61
CA LEU A 34 -2.29 -7.31 8.22
C LEU A 34 -2.61 -8.55 9.06
N GLY A 35 -3.22 -8.30 10.22
CA GLY A 35 -3.87 -9.31 11.04
C GLY A 35 -5.07 -9.95 10.35
N PRO A 36 -5.59 -11.09 10.86
CA PRO A 36 -6.70 -11.81 10.23
C PRO A 36 -7.97 -10.96 10.10
N ASP A 37 -8.30 -10.17 11.13
CA ASP A 37 -9.50 -9.33 11.14
C ASP A 37 -9.38 -8.17 10.14
N GLU A 38 -8.20 -7.56 10.04
CA GLU A 38 -7.91 -6.51 9.06
C GLU A 38 -8.01 -7.03 7.63
N ARG A 39 -7.47 -8.23 7.36
CA ARG A 39 -7.57 -8.86 6.03
C ARG A 39 -9.02 -9.18 5.66
N ASP A 40 -9.83 -9.64 6.61
CA ASP A 40 -11.26 -9.93 6.38
C ASP A 40 -12.05 -8.65 6.09
N ALA A 41 -11.74 -7.58 6.83
CA ALA A 41 -12.35 -6.28 6.59
C ALA A 41 -11.94 -5.67 5.24
N CYS A 42 -10.65 -5.69 4.88
CA CYS A 42 -10.18 -5.28 3.55
C CYS A 42 -10.87 -6.07 2.43
N THR A 43 -11.01 -7.39 2.61
CA THR A 43 -11.69 -8.28 1.64
C THR A 43 -13.18 -7.96 1.52
N THR A 44 -13.85 -7.67 2.64
CA THR A 44 -15.27 -7.30 2.65
C THR A 44 -15.51 -5.99 1.91
N ILE A 45 -14.64 -5.00 2.10
CA ILE A 45 -14.72 -3.70 1.45
C ILE A 45 -14.42 -3.81 -0.05
N ASP A 46 -13.38 -4.55 -0.44
CA ASP A 46 -13.06 -4.81 -1.85
C ASP A 46 -14.19 -5.55 -2.57
N ALA A 47 -14.73 -6.61 -1.97
CA ALA A 47 -15.84 -7.35 -2.54
C ALA A 47 -17.09 -6.48 -2.77
N TRP A 48 -17.32 -5.49 -1.91
CA TRP A 48 -18.39 -4.51 -2.10
C TRP A 48 -18.12 -3.56 -3.28
N ILE A 49 -16.89 -3.06 -3.42
CA ILE A 49 -16.47 -2.21 -4.55
C ILE A 49 -16.61 -2.99 -5.88
N VAL A 50 -16.02 -4.18 -5.96
CA VAL A 50 -16.06 -5.05 -7.15
C VAL A 50 -17.48 -5.51 -7.46
N GLY A 51 -18.30 -5.74 -6.42
CA GLY A 51 -19.71 -6.10 -6.53
C GLY A 51 -20.64 -4.98 -7.02
N GLY A 52 -20.11 -3.80 -7.35
CA GLY A 52 -20.89 -2.68 -7.89
C GLY A 52 -21.55 -1.81 -6.82
N GLN A 53 -21.03 -1.83 -5.58
CA GLN A 53 -21.41 -0.92 -4.51
C GLN A 53 -22.88 -1.02 -4.10
N ASP A 54 -23.42 -2.24 -4.00
CA ASP A 54 -24.82 -2.47 -3.63
C ASP A 54 -25.12 -1.84 -2.25
N PRO A 55 -26.05 -0.87 -2.16
CA PRO A 55 -26.39 -0.20 -0.90
C PRO A 55 -27.00 -1.17 0.14
N ALA A 56 -27.56 -2.31 -0.27
CA ALA A 56 -28.08 -3.30 0.67
C ALA A 56 -26.98 -4.03 1.47
N LEU A 57 -25.76 -4.09 0.93
CA LEU A 57 -24.59 -4.70 1.58
C LEU A 57 -23.81 -3.70 2.44
N VAL A 58 -23.98 -2.40 2.18
CA VAL A 58 -23.31 -1.31 2.90
C VAL A 58 -23.64 -1.34 4.39
N ASP A 59 -24.93 -1.42 4.73
CA ASP A 59 -25.40 -1.05 6.05
C ASP A 59 -24.85 -1.95 7.17
N ARG A 60 -24.55 -3.23 6.85
CA ARG A 60 -24.03 -4.19 7.83
C ARG A 60 -22.58 -4.58 7.62
N SER A 61 -22.21 -4.99 6.40
CA SER A 61 -20.90 -5.61 6.17
C SER A 61 -19.80 -4.57 6.01
N VAL A 62 -20.04 -3.50 5.23
CA VAL A 62 -19.06 -2.43 5.03
C VAL A 62 -18.92 -1.57 6.30
N THR A 63 -20.02 -1.25 6.98
CA THR A 63 -19.97 -0.54 8.27
C THR A 63 -19.21 -1.31 9.34
N GLN A 64 -19.44 -2.64 9.44
CA GLN A 64 -18.72 -3.49 10.39
C GLN A 64 -17.24 -3.55 10.04
N ALA A 65 -16.90 -3.82 8.76
CA ALA A 65 -15.51 -3.84 8.31
C ALA A 65 -14.79 -2.50 8.60
N ALA A 66 -15.42 -1.36 8.34
CA ALA A 66 -14.86 -0.05 8.66
C ALA A 66 -14.60 0.13 10.17
N THR A 67 -15.50 -0.39 11.01
CA THR A 67 -15.35 -0.38 12.49
C THR A 67 -14.21 -1.30 12.95
N ASP A 68 -14.06 -2.46 12.33
CA ASP A 68 -12.98 -3.39 12.68
C ASP A 68 -11.63 -2.79 12.28
N LEU A 69 -11.58 -2.09 11.13
CA LEU A 69 -10.38 -1.37 10.69
C LEU A 69 -10.06 -0.16 11.55
N SER A 70 -11.04 0.57 12.09
CA SER A 70 -10.74 1.70 12.99
C SER A 70 -10.08 1.26 14.31
N ALA A 71 -10.21 -0.01 14.67
CA ALA A 71 -9.50 -0.63 15.80
C ALA A 71 -8.13 -1.21 15.42
N SER A 72 -7.68 -1.06 14.16
CA SER A 72 -6.39 -1.55 13.66
C SER A 72 -5.20 -0.99 14.43
N GLU A 73 -4.15 -1.80 14.54
CA GLU A 73 -2.85 -1.36 15.06
C GLU A 73 -2.05 -0.53 14.03
N HIS A 74 -2.48 -0.52 12.77
CA HIS A 74 -1.91 0.28 11.70
C HIS A 74 -2.62 1.64 11.59
N ASP A 75 -1.95 2.71 12.02
CA ASP A 75 -2.51 4.08 12.05
C ASP A 75 -3.18 4.51 10.73
N ALA A 76 -2.59 4.15 9.58
CA ALA A 76 -3.14 4.49 8.26
C ALA A 76 -4.47 3.78 7.99
N LEU A 77 -4.56 2.51 8.39
CA LEU A 77 -5.76 1.69 8.22
C LEU A 77 -6.85 2.09 9.23
N ALA A 78 -6.45 2.40 10.47
CA ALA A 78 -7.34 2.94 11.48
C ALA A 78 -7.99 4.27 11.03
N ALA A 79 -7.18 5.20 10.51
CA ALA A 79 -7.67 6.48 10.01
C ALA A 79 -8.60 6.31 8.79
N ALA A 80 -8.27 5.41 7.87
CA ALA A 80 -9.11 5.11 6.71
C ALA A 80 -10.44 4.45 7.12
N GLY A 81 -10.40 3.52 8.08
CA GLY A 81 -11.58 2.89 8.68
C GLY A 81 -12.49 3.91 9.38
N ASP A 82 -11.93 4.82 10.19
CA ASP A 82 -12.68 5.91 10.84
C ASP A 82 -13.35 6.84 9.82
N ALA A 83 -12.63 7.21 8.74
CA ALA A 83 -13.17 8.04 7.68
C ALA A 83 -14.34 7.34 6.97
N LEU A 84 -14.18 6.06 6.64
CA LEU A 84 -15.23 5.27 5.99
C LEU A 84 -16.45 5.06 6.90
N ALA A 85 -16.25 4.80 8.19
CA ALA A 85 -17.34 4.64 9.16
C ALA A 85 -18.16 5.93 9.33
N GLY A 86 -17.52 7.10 9.20
CA GLY A 86 -18.17 8.41 9.21
C GLY A 86 -18.68 8.90 7.85
N ALA A 87 -18.49 8.12 6.77
CA ALA A 87 -18.73 8.57 5.41
C ALA A 87 -20.21 8.81 5.11
N THR A 88 -20.49 9.89 4.38
CA THR A 88 -21.79 10.06 3.72
C THR A 88 -21.95 9.05 2.57
N ASP A 89 -23.18 8.81 2.13
CA ASP A 89 -23.43 7.92 0.98
C ASP A 89 -22.71 8.38 -0.30
N ALA A 90 -22.49 9.69 -0.44
CA ALA A 90 -21.81 10.27 -1.61
C ALA A 90 -20.29 10.01 -1.61
N ASP A 91 -19.66 9.98 -0.43
CA ASP A 91 -18.20 9.86 -0.29
C ASP A 91 -17.76 8.41 -0.04
N ARG A 92 -18.68 7.51 0.31
CA ARG A 92 -18.39 6.16 0.79
C ARG A 92 -17.60 5.33 -0.21
N ALA A 93 -17.92 5.43 -1.50
CA ALA A 93 -17.23 4.67 -2.54
C ALA A 93 -15.76 5.08 -2.67
N ASP A 94 -15.48 6.39 -2.65
CA ASP A 94 -14.12 6.91 -2.75
C ASP A 94 -13.31 6.55 -1.50
N LEU A 95 -13.89 6.72 -0.31
CA LEU A 95 -13.23 6.37 0.95
C LEU A 95 -12.99 4.86 1.10
N ALA A 96 -13.86 4.01 0.55
CA ALA A 96 -13.65 2.57 0.51
C ALA A 96 -12.47 2.20 -0.41
N ALA A 97 -12.29 2.91 -1.52
CA ALA A 97 -11.12 2.71 -2.38
C ALA A 97 -9.82 3.15 -1.68
N ASP A 98 -9.86 4.22 -0.88
CA ASP A 98 -8.72 4.64 -0.05
C ASP A 98 -8.35 3.59 1.01
N VAL A 99 -9.35 2.93 1.61
CA VAL A 99 -9.10 1.79 2.51
C VAL A 99 -8.40 0.65 1.78
N VAL A 100 -8.89 0.26 0.60
CA VAL A 100 -8.29 -0.82 -0.19
C VAL A 100 -6.85 -0.49 -0.58
N ALA A 101 -6.55 0.75 -0.94
CA ALA A 101 -5.18 1.21 -1.19
C ALA A 101 -4.30 1.11 0.06
N ALA A 102 -4.81 1.48 1.23
CA ALA A 102 -4.08 1.34 2.50
C ALA A 102 -3.81 -0.15 2.85
N CYS A 103 -4.73 -1.05 2.51
CA CYS A 103 -4.53 -2.50 2.67
C CYS A 103 -3.42 -3.01 1.73
N ASP A 104 -3.42 -2.59 0.46
CA ASP A 104 -2.39 -2.96 -0.54
C ASP A 104 -0.99 -2.49 -0.13
N ASP A 105 -0.87 -1.25 0.37
CA ASP A 105 0.38 -0.70 0.90
C ASP A 105 0.94 -1.51 2.08
N LEU A 106 0.08 -2.23 2.82
CA LEU A 106 0.42 -3.13 3.91
C LEU A 106 0.64 -4.59 3.45
N GLY A 107 0.62 -4.83 2.14
CA GLY A 107 0.87 -6.13 1.53
C GLY A 107 -0.31 -7.09 1.58
N TRP A 108 -1.52 -6.58 1.77
CA TRP A 108 -2.72 -7.36 1.49
C TRP A 108 -2.97 -7.42 -0.01
N GLU A 109 -3.38 -8.59 -0.48
CA GLU A 109 -3.64 -8.84 -1.89
C GLU A 109 -5.10 -9.30 -2.01
N PRO A 110 -5.91 -8.67 -2.89
CA PRO A 110 -7.30 -9.03 -3.05
C PRO A 110 -7.43 -10.49 -3.54
N PRO A 111 -8.45 -11.23 -3.09
CA PRO A 111 -8.70 -12.56 -3.64
C PRO A 111 -9.00 -12.46 -5.14
N GLU A 112 -8.34 -13.28 -5.96
CA GLU A 112 -8.65 -13.35 -7.38
C GLU A 112 -10.15 -13.70 -7.57
N GLY A 113 -10.88 -12.78 -8.19
CA GLY A 113 -12.31 -12.91 -8.51
C GLY A 113 -12.58 -13.80 -9.71
#